data_AF-A0A1Q6K6A8-F1
#
_entry.id   AF-A0A1Q6K6A8-F1
#
_cell.length_a   1.000
_cell.length_b   1.000
_cell.length_c   1.000
_cell.angle_alpha   90.00
_cell.angle_beta   90.00
_cell.angle_gamma   90.00
#
_symmetry.space_group_name_H-M   'P 1'
#
loop_
_entity.id
_entity.type
_entity.pdbx_description
1 polymer ?
#
loop_
_entity_poly.entity_id
_entity_poly.type
_entity_poly.pdbx_seq_one_letter_code
_entity_poly.pdbx_strand_id
1 'polypeptide(L)'
;MSPYKRAYQTANILNRKLNVDVEVIDNIRECNSYGILSGVNKEKAKKIFSYVFDMPKYKNTGYYLGTSFLGGEDINEFDKRVKEGITEIISKSKELNTITIVTHGGVYRSIYKNILKVDKKLDQMDDLVTTELKYNDGKFEIINKKGILFGETI
;
A
#
# COMPACT_ATOMS: atom_id res chain seq x y z
N MET A 1 -0.91 11.32 4.31
CA MET A 1 -0.96 10.00 4.97
C MET A 1 -2.25 9.26 4.64
N SER A 2 -2.28 7.94 4.79
CA SER A 2 -3.52 7.16 4.68
C SER A 2 -4.51 7.43 5.84
N PRO A 3 -5.84 7.35 5.61
CA PRO A 3 -6.86 7.58 6.64
C PRO A 3 -6.93 6.51 7.73
N TYR A 4 -6.37 5.32 7.52
CA TYR A 4 -6.51 4.23 8.49
C TYR A 4 -5.73 4.50 9.77
N LYS A 5 -6.33 4.18 10.93
CA LYS A 5 -5.84 4.51 12.27
C LYS A 5 -4.34 4.21 12.50
N ARG A 6 -3.84 3.08 12.01
CA ARG A 6 -2.42 2.71 12.15
C ARG A 6 -1.47 3.66 11.42
N ALA A 7 -1.83 4.11 10.21
CA ALA A 7 -1.04 5.10 9.46
C ALA A 7 -1.15 6.48 10.11
N TYR A 8 -2.35 6.85 10.56
CA TYR A 8 -2.61 8.08 11.30
C TYR A 8 -1.76 8.17 12.59
N GLN A 9 -1.71 7.10 13.37
CA GLN A 9 -0.91 7.02 14.59
C GLN A 9 0.59 7.17 14.29
N THR A 10 1.10 6.46 13.28
CA THR A 10 2.51 6.58 12.86
C THR A 10 2.85 8.01 12.41
N ALA A 11 2.01 8.61 11.56
CA ALA A 11 2.21 9.99 11.11
C ALA A 11 2.21 10.98 12.28
N ASN A 12 1.31 10.82 13.25
CA ASN A 12 1.29 11.68 14.44
C ASN A 12 2.53 11.52 15.31
N ILE A 13 3.06 10.29 15.45
CA ILE A 13 4.32 10.06 16.19
C ILE A 13 5.48 10.79 15.50
N LEU A 14 5.56 10.73 14.17
CA LEU A 14 6.55 11.48 13.40
C LEU A 14 6.35 13.00 13.57
N ASN A 15 5.10 13.46 13.49
CA ASN A 15 4.80 14.89 13.51
C ASN A 15 5.08 15.57 14.85
N ARG A 16 5.08 14.82 15.97
CA ARG A 16 5.55 15.34 17.27
C ARG A 16 6.99 15.84 17.23
N LYS A 17 7.81 15.35 16.31
CA LYS A 17 9.20 15.78 16.11
C LYS A 17 9.35 16.77 14.94
N LEU A 18 8.59 16.56 13.87
CA LEU A 18 8.73 17.33 12.63
C LEU A 18 7.98 18.65 12.66
N ASN A 19 6.85 18.71 13.37
CA ASN A 19 5.98 19.88 13.47
C ASN A 19 5.62 20.49 12.09
N VAL A 20 5.10 19.63 11.21
CA VAL A 20 4.67 19.98 9.85
C VAL A 20 3.17 19.76 9.68
N ASP A 21 2.62 20.30 8.59
CA ASP A 21 1.25 20.05 8.20
C ASP A 21 1.04 18.58 7.81
N VAL A 22 -0.09 18.01 8.24
CA VAL A 22 -0.43 16.61 7.96
C VAL A 22 -1.73 16.55 7.20
N GLU A 23 -1.67 16.09 5.95
CA GLU A 23 -2.84 15.85 5.12
C GLU A 23 -3.23 14.37 5.04
N VAL A 24 -4.54 14.11 5.02
CA VAL A 24 -5.11 12.78 4.79
C VAL A 24 -5.45 12.62 3.31
N ILE A 25 -4.99 11.54 2.69
CA ILE A 25 -5.25 11.19 1.29
C ILE A 25 -5.92 9.81 1.28
N ASP A 26 -7.22 9.76 0.96
CA ASP A 26 -8.01 8.51 1.03
C ASP A 26 -7.49 7.46 0.03
N ASN A 27 -7.10 7.91 -1.15
CA ASN A 27 -6.65 7.09 -2.27
C ASN A 27 -5.40 6.24 -1.98
N ILE A 28 -4.68 6.51 -0.89
CA ILE A 28 -3.56 5.69 -0.40
C ILE A 28 -3.93 4.86 0.84
N ARG A 29 -5.21 4.54 1.05
CA ARG A 29 -5.66 3.52 2.01
C ARG A 29 -5.29 2.11 1.59
N GLU A 30 -5.15 1.20 2.55
CA GLU A 30 -4.78 -0.20 2.27
C GLU A 30 -5.81 -0.86 1.34
N CYS A 31 -5.33 -1.76 0.49
CA CYS A 31 -6.14 -2.59 -0.38
C CYS A 31 -7.11 -3.42 0.46
N ASN A 32 -8.41 -3.38 0.15
CA ASN A 32 -9.36 -4.30 0.76
C ASN A 32 -9.30 -5.68 0.05
N SER A 33 -8.19 -6.40 0.14
CA SER A 33 -8.05 -7.71 -0.51
C SER A 33 -8.81 -8.83 0.20
N TYR A 34 -9.08 -8.67 1.50
CA TYR A 34 -9.73 -9.69 2.33
C TYR A 34 -11.26 -9.64 2.27
N GLY A 35 -11.86 -8.54 1.80
CA GLY A 35 -13.30 -8.45 1.59
C GLY A 35 -14.09 -8.85 2.84
N ILE A 36 -14.99 -9.82 2.71
CA ILE A 36 -15.79 -10.36 3.82
C ILE A 36 -14.96 -10.95 4.98
N LEU A 37 -13.70 -11.32 4.74
CA LEU A 37 -12.81 -11.87 5.76
C LEU A 37 -12.15 -10.79 6.63
N SER A 38 -12.37 -9.52 6.30
CA SER A 38 -11.78 -8.41 7.04
C SER A 38 -12.29 -8.36 8.48
N GLY A 39 -11.41 -7.98 9.41
CA GLY A 39 -11.77 -7.79 10.83
C GLY A 39 -11.76 -9.05 11.68
N VAL A 40 -11.42 -10.21 11.11
CA VAL A 40 -11.17 -11.46 11.86
C VAL A 40 -9.78 -12.00 11.56
N ASN A 41 -9.19 -12.71 12.53
CA ASN A 41 -7.93 -13.42 12.28
C ASN A 41 -8.16 -14.65 11.38
N LYS A 42 -7.08 -15.19 10.81
CA LYS A 42 -7.13 -16.30 9.84
C LYS A 42 -7.83 -17.54 10.39
N GLU A 43 -7.61 -17.88 11.66
CA GLU A 43 -8.23 -19.05 12.29
C GLU A 43 -9.74 -18.89 12.42
N LYS A 44 -10.20 -17.72 12.85
CA LYS A 44 -11.63 -17.40 12.98
C LYS A 44 -12.28 -17.25 11.61
N ALA A 45 -11.58 -16.67 10.63
CA ALA A 45 -12.04 -16.59 9.25
C ALA A 45 -12.34 -17.97 8.66
N LYS A 46 -11.43 -18.95 8.86
CA LYS A 46 -11.64 -20.34 8.41
C LYS A 46 -12.88 -20.98 9.03
N LYS A 47 -13.19 -20.67 10.29
CA LYS A 47 -14.37 -21.23 10.98
C LYS A 47 -15.68 -20.60 10.53
N ILE A 48 -15.72 -19.27 10.41
CA ILE A 48 -16.96 -18.53 10.12
C ILE A 48 -17.26 -18.45 8.62
N PHE A 49 -16.21 -18.38 7.80
CA PHE A 49 -16.31 -18.18 6.36
C PHE A 49 -15.71 -19.34 5.56
N SER A 50 -15.73 -20.57 6.09
CA SER A 50 -15.22 -21.77 5.39
C SER A 50 -15.77 -21.90 3.98
N TYR A 51 -17.07 -21.63 3.81
CA TYR A 51 -17.76 -21.65 2.52
C TYR A 51 -17.13 -20.72 1.46
N VAL A 52 -16.46 -19.64 1.86
CA VAL A 52 -15.65 -18.79 0.96
C VAL A 52 -14.20 -19.23 0.98
N PHE A 53 -13.61 -19.41 2.17
CA PHE A 53 -12.19 -19.69 2.35
C PHE A 53 -11.73 -20.93 1.55
N ASP A 54 -12.58 -21.95 1.45
CA ASP A 54 -12.27 -23.23 0.80
C ASP A 54 -12.58 -23.24 -0.71
N MET A 55 -13.20 -22.18 -1.26
CA MET A 55 -13.50 -22.13 -2.68
C MET A 55 -12.22 -22.14 -3.53
N PRO A 56 -12.14 -22.95 -4.60
CA PRO A 56 -10.95 -23.04 -5.44
C PRO A 56 -10.46 -21.70 -5.97
N LYS A 57 -11.37 -20.78 -6.33
CA LYS A 57 -11.04 -19.43 -6.82
C LYS A 57 -10.30 -18.56 -5.81
N TYR A 58 -10.36 -18.87 -4.51
CA TYR A 58 -9.71 -18.09 -3.46
C TYR A 58 -8.44 -18.74 -2.90
N LYS A 59 -8.05 -19.93 -3.40
CA LYS A 59 -6.79 -20.60 -3.03
C LYS A 59 -5.56 -19.78 -3.41
N ASN A 60 -5.69 -18.98 -4.48
CA ASN A 60 -4.66 -18.10 -5.00
C ASN A 60 -5.17 -16.65 -4.94
N THR A 61 -5.12 -16.04 -3.75
CA THR A 61 -5.51 -14.64 -3.50
C THR A 61 -4.32 -13.80 -3.08
N GLY A 62 -4.27 -12.56 -3.52
CA GLY A 62 -3.21 -11.62 -3.19
C GLY A 62 -2.98 -10.60 -4.29
N TYR A 63 -2.30 -9.51 -3.91
CA TYR A 63 -2.03 -8.39 -4.80
C TYR A 63 -1.37 -8.82 -6.13
N TYR A 64 -0.27 -9.56 -6.06
CA TYR A 64 0.45 -10.04 -7.26
C TYR A 64 -0.29 -11.16 -8.01
N LEU A 65 -1.29 -11.79 -7.39
CA LEU A 65 -2.14 -12.79 -8.04
C LEU A 65 -3.36 -12.15 -8.72
N GLY A 66 -3.56 -10.84 -8.56
CA GLY A 66 -4.64 -10.09 -9.20
C GLY A 66 -6.04 -10.40 -8.65
N THR A 67 -6.13 -11.08 -7.50
CA THR A 67 -7.38 -11.63 -6.98
C THR A 67 -7.58 -11.27 -5.51
N SER A 68 -8.79 -10.80 -5.20
CA SER A 68 -9.27 -10.51 -3.86
C SER A 68 -10.35 -11.50 -3.44
N PHE A 69 -10.58 -11.63 -2.13
CA PHE A 69 -11.71 -12.38 -1.60
C PHE A 69 -13.06 -11.73 -1.98
N LEU A 70 -14.17 -12.45 -1.77
CA LEU A 70 -15.52 -11.94 -1.99
C LEU A 70 -15.73 -10.59 -1.28
N GLY A 71 -16.27 -9.61 -2.00
CA GLY A 71 -16.47 -8.24 -1.48
C GLY A 71 -15.17 -7.44 -1.28
N GLY A 72 -14.03 -7.97 -1.73
CA GLY A 72 -12.77 -7.25 -1.78
C GLY A 72 -12.69 -6.28 -2.96
N GLU A 73 -11.71 -5.40 -2.90
CA GLU A 73 -11.41 -4.42 -3.93
C GLU A 73 -10.78 -5.11 -5.15
N ASP A 74 -11.18 -4.71 -6.35
CA ASP A 74 -10.52 -5.11 -7.58
C ASP A 74 -9.09 -4.52 -7.62
N ILE A 75 -8.11 -5.34 -8.05
CA ILE A 75 -6.70 -4.94 -7.99
C ILE A 75 -6.38 -3.83 -9.00
N ASN A 76 -7.07 -3.76 -10.14
CA ASN A 76 -6.86 -2.69 -11.12
C ASN A 76 -7.47 -1.38 -10.63
N GLU A 77 -8.66 -1.41 -10.03
CA GLU A 77 -9.25 -0.23 -9.40
C GLU A 77 -8.41 0.25 -8.21
N PHE A 78 -7.86 -0.68 -7.42
CA PHE A 78 -6.88 -0.37 -6.38
C PHE A 78 -5.64 0.34 -6.94
N ASP A 79 -5.03 -0.22 -7.99
CA ASP A 79 -3.84 0.36 -8.64
C ASP A 79 -4.12 1.75 -9.24
N LYS A 80 -5.31 1.91 -9.84
CA LYS A 80 -5.78 3.18 -10.39
C LYS A 80 -5.89 4.24 -9.29
N ARG A 81 -6.59 3.96 -8.19
CA ARG A 81 -6.71 4.95 -7.10
C ARG A 81 -5.38 5.27 -6.44
N VAL A 82 -4.47 4.30 -6.30
CA VAL A 82 -3.13 4.57 -5.77
C VAL A 82 -2.39 5.54 -6.68
N LYS A 83 -2.43 5.33 -8.00
CA LYS A 83 -1.83 6.25 -8.97
C LYS A 83 -2.44 7.66 -8.86
N GLU A 84 -3.75 7.77 -8.78
CA GLU A 84 -4.45 9.05 -8.58
C GLU A 84 -4.01 9.73 -7.27
N GLY A 85 -3.90 8.99 -6.18
CA GLY A 85 -3.42 9.50 -4.89
C GLY A 85 -1.98 10.01 -4.95
N ILE A 86 -1.08 9.32 -5.66
CA ILE A 86 0.30 9.80 -5.85
C ILE A 86 0.32 11.05 -6.74
N THR A 87 -0.48 11.11 -7.80
CA THR A 87 -0.62 12.32 -8.63
C THR A 87 -1.15 13.51 -7.83
N GLU A 88 -2.15 13.30 -6.97
CA GLU A 88 -2.66 14.33 -6.05
C GLU A 88 -1.56 14.85 -5.13
N ILE A 89 -0.80 13.95 -4.50
CA ILE A 89 0.32 14.31 -3.60
C ILE A 89 1.37 15.15 -4.33
N ILE A 90 1.79 14.75 -5.54
CA ILE A 90 2.74 15.52 -6.36
C ILE A 90 2.18 16.91 -6.65
N SER A 91 0.90 17.00 -7.04
CA SER A 91 0.25 18.27 -7.39
C SER A 91 0.20 19.24 -6.21
N LYS A 92 -0.10 18.74 -5.01
CA LYS A 92 -0.17 19.52 -3.76
C LYS A 92 1.21 19.91 -3.22
N SER A 93 2.26 19.19 -3.58
CA SER A 93 3.60 19.34 -3.00
C SER A 93 4.58 20.13 -3.88
N LYS A 94 4.11 20.88 -4.88
CA LYS A 94 4.97 21.58 -5.86
C LYS A 94 5.96 22.56 -5.24
N GLU A 95 5.55 23.22 -4.16
CA GLU A 95 6.37 24.20 -3.44
C GLU A 95 7.18 23.58 -2.28
N LEU A 96 7.15 22.25 -2.13
CA LEU A 96 7.81 21.53 -1.05
C LEU A 96 9.05 20.80 -1.55
N ASN A 97 10.15 20.90 -0.80
CA ASN A 97 11.40 20.20 -1.12
C ASN A 97 11.39 18.73 -0.68
N THR A 98 10.63 18.39 0.36
CA THR A 98 10.63 17.05 0.95
C THR A 98 9.27 16.78 1.58
N ILE A 99 8.73 15.60 1.31
CA ILE A 99 7.47 15.12 1.87
C ILE A 99 7.65 13.71 2.42
N THR A 100 6.80 13.33 3.37
CA THR A 100 6.74 11.96 3.90
C THR A 100 5.35 11.38 3.66
N ILE A 101 5.28 10.20 3.05
CA ILE A 101 4.04 9.49 2.79
C ILE A 101 3.95 8.27 3.72
N VAL A 102 3.00 8.29 4.65
CA VAL A 102 2.71 7.14 5.53
C VAL A 102 1.52 6.36 4.98
N THR A 103 1.75 5.10 4.59
CA THR A 103 0.75 4.21 3.97
C THR A 103 0.93 2.74 4.41
N HIS A 104 0.55 1.77 3.59
CA HIS A 104 0.47 0.35 3.91
C HIS A 104 1.13 -0.54 2.85
N GLY A 105 1.25 -1.83 3.16
CA GLY A 105 1.97 -2.80 2.33
C GLY A 105 1.36 -2.98 0.93
N GLY A 106 0.03 -3.02 0.78
CA GLY A 106 -0.58 -3.12 -0.55
C GLY A 106 -0.27 -1.90 -1.43
N VAL A 107 -0.32 -0.70 -0.83
CA VAL A 107 0.01 0.55 -1.53
C VAL A 107 1.49 0.57 -1.92
N TYR A 108 2.36 0.09 -1.03
CA TYR A 108 3.79 -0.09 -1.32
C TYR A 108 4.02 -0.96 -2.55
N ARG A 109 3.35 -2.12 -2.62
CA ARG A 109 3.45 -3.03 -3.78
C ARG A 109 2.97 -2.35 -5.07
N SER A 110 1.88 -1.58 -5.00
CA SER A 110 1.37 -0.84 -6.16
C SER A 110 2.30 0.27 -6.62
N ILE A 111 2.90 1.04 -5.71
CA ILE A 111 3.91 2.05 -6.06
C ILE A 111 5.11 1.38 -6.74
N TYR A 112 5.65 0.32 -6.15
CA TYR A 112 6.81 -0.38 -6.71
C TYR A 112 6.53 -0.95 -8.11
N LYS A 113 5.42 -1.65 -8.29
CA LYS A 113 5.04 -2.25 -9.57
C LYS A 113 4.67 -1.19 -10.61
N ASN A 114 3.76 -0.29 -10.27
CA ASN A 114 3.08 0.52 -11.28
C ASN A 114 3.70 1.90 -11.51
N ILE A 115 4.36 2.46 -10.50
CA ILE A 115 4.97 3.80 -10.58
C ILE A 115 6.48 3.68 -10.80
N LEU A 116 7.15 2.88 -9.97
CA LEU A 116 8.59 2.66 -10.07
C LEU A 116 8.99 1.62 -11.11
N LYS A 117 8.01 0.91 -11.70
CA LYS A 117 8.20 -0.10 -12.75
C LYS A 117 9.20 -1.20 -12.37
N VAL A 118 9.20 -1.58 -11.09
CA VAL A 118 10.01 -2.70 -10.59
C VAL A 118 9.32 -4.00 -10.97
N ASP A 119 10.05 -4.87 -11.66
CA ASP A 119 9.60 -6.15 -12.20
C ASP A 119 9.68 -7.30 -11.20
N LYS A 120 9.93 -7.02 -9.91
CA LYS A 120 10.05 -8.01 -8.83
C LYS A 120 9.00 -7.84 -7.76
N LYS A 121 8.54 -8.96 -7.22
CA LYS A 121 7.64 -9.00 -6.06
C LYS A 121 8.35 -8.46 -4.81
N LEU A 122 7.60 -7.76 -3.96
CA LEU A 122 8.00 -7.48 -2.58
C LEU A 122 7.55 -8.66 -1.71
N ASP A 123 8.44 -9.63 -1.54
CA ASP A 123 8.16 -10.88 -0.82
C ASP A 123 8.11 -10.68 0.69
N GLN A 124 9.08 -9.93 1.23
CA GLN A 124 9.09 -9.53 2.63
C GLN A 124 9.10 -8.00 2.74
N MET A 125 8.26 -7.50 3.64
CA MET A 125 8.28 -6.12 4.10
C MET A 125 8.17 -6.12 5.62
N ASP A 126 9.17 -5.53 6.27
CA ASP A 126 9.17 -5.35 7.72
C ASP A 126 8.21 -4.21 8.11
N ASP A 127 7.83 -4.16 9.39
CA ASP A 127 7.12 -2.99 9.91
C ASP A 127 7.99 -1.73 9.78
N LEU A 128 7.36 -0.60 9.43
CA LEU A 128 8.02 0.68 9.20
C LEU A 128 9.07 0.66 8.06
N VAL A 129 8.90 -0.24 7.09
CA VAL A 129 9.59 -0.18 5.79
C VAL A 129 9.62 1.24 5.23
N THR A 130 10.78 1.66 4.73
CA THR A 130 10.98 3.01 4.21
C THR A 130 11.73 2.98 2.89
N THR A 131 11.28 3.82 1.96
CA THR A 131 11.90 4.03 0.65
C THR A 131 12.01 5.52 0.43
N GLU A 132 13.23 5.95 0.17
CA GLU A 132 13.54 7.33 -0.18
C GLU A 132 13.54 7.46 -1.70
N LEU A 133 12.75 8.39 -2.21
CA LEU A 133 12.59 8.64 -3.62
C LEU A 133 12.99 10.07 -3.94
N LYS A 134 13.73 10.26 -5.02
CA LYS A 134 13.92 11.57 -5.66
C LYS A 134 12.92 11.71 -6.79
N TYR A 135 12.21 12.82 -6.84
CA TYR A 135 11.24 13.12 -7.90
C TYR A 135 11.67 14.35 -8.68
N ASN A 136 11.93 14.18 -9.98
CA ASN A 136 12.32 15.25 -10.89
C ASN A 136 11.59 15.06 -12.22
N ASP A 137 10.97 16.10 -12.75
CA ASP A 137 10.38 16.15 -14.09
C ASP A 137 9.54 14.89 -14.47
N GLY A 138 8.64 14.48 -13.56
CA GLY A 138 7.75 13.34 -13.80
C GLY A 138 8.38 11.97 -13.57
N LYS A 139 9.63 11.90 -13.11
CA LYS A 139 10.36 10.64 -12.89
C LYS A 139 10.73 10.46 -11.43
N PHE A 140 10.53 9.24 -10.94
CA PHE A 140 10.97 8.81 -9.63
C PHE A 140 12.26 7.99 -9.74
N GLU A 141 13.21 8.27 -8.87
CA GLU A 141 14.44 7.50 -8.68
C GLU A 141 14.50 6.99 -7.24
N ILE A 142 14.81 5.71 -7.06
CA ILE A 142 14.99 5.12 -5.72
C ILE A 142 16.40 5.47 -5.22
N ILE A 143 16.48 6.29 -4.18
CA ILE A 143 17.74 6.67 -3.54
C ILE A 143 18.12 5.66 -2.47
N ASN A 144 17.15 5.23 -1.66
CA ASN A 144 17.39 4.29 -0.58
C ASN A 144 16.14 3.42 -0.31
N LYS A 145 16.35 2.26 0.28
CA LYS A 145 15.29 1.34 0.71
C LYS A 145 15.75 0.56 1.94
N LYS A 146 14.86 0.39 2.92
CA LYS A 146 15.12 -0.37 4.16
C LYS A 146 13.91 -1.25 4.49
N GLY A 147 14.17 -2.49 4.88
CA GLY A 147 13.13 -3.43 5.31
C GLY A 147 12.32 -4.05 4.18
N ILE A 148 12.85 -4.09 2.94
CA ILE A 148 12.29 -4.89 1.84
C ILE A 148 13.24 -5.96 1.36
N LEU A 149 12.69 -7.12 0.99
CA LEU A 149 13.37 -8.14 0.21
C LEU A 149 12.58 -8.41 -1.06
N PHE A 150 13.30 -8.40 -2.19
CA PHE A 150 12.74 -8.73 -3.49
C PHE A 150 12.68 -10.24 -3.68
N GLY A 151 11.57 -10.68 -4.26
CA GLY A 151 11.34 -12.06 -4.66
C GLY A 151 11.53 -12.28 -6.15
N GLU A 152 10.71 -13.20 -6.64
CA GLU A 152 10.58 -13.55 -8.05
C GLU A 152 10.11 -12.37 -8.92
N THR A 153 10.36 -12.49 -10.22
CA THR A 153 9.82 -11.59 -11.24
C THR A 153 8.28 -11.68 -11.30
N ILE A 154 7.62 -10.55 -11.57
CA ILE A 154 6.15 -10.40 -11.69
C ILE A 154 5.67 -10.78 -13.09
#